data_AF-A0A7S4MAI1-F1
#
_entry.id   AF-A0A7S4MAI1-F1
#
_cell.length_a   1.000
_cell.length_b   1.000
_cell.length_c   1.000
_cell.angle_alpha   90.00
_cell.angle_beta   90.00
_cell.angle_gamma   90.00
#
_symmetry.space_group_name_H-M   'P 1'
#
loop_
_entity.id
_entity.type
_entity.pdbx_description
1 polymer ?
#
loop_
_entity_poly.entity_id
_entity_poly.type
_entity_poly.pdbx_seq_one_letter_code
_entity_poly.pdbx_strand_id
1 'polypeptide(L)'
;EMEDATDNFVFPQLLILEQTPPAECETHNDQEKHIHTVVKNTSFDMRLGFQHAAPVAEGVANNFNFNHVVFDGKLLYDTPELTEVDFVAAKPFEMRRILQPDGNEIQMQFRIKVLSSHHE
;
A
#
# COMPACT_ATOMS: atom_id res chain seq x y z
N GLU A 1 -17.25 -29.61 -28.90
CA GLU A 1 -17.33 -28.77 -27.69
C GLU A 1 -15.91 -28.44 -27.29
N MET A 2 -15.49 -27.19 -27.51
CA MET A 2 -14.21 -26.66 -27.05
C MET A 2 -14.50 -26.01 -25.70
N GLU A 3 -14.09 -26.64 -24.61
CA GLU A 3 -14.10 -25.99 -23.29
C GLU A 3 -13.05 -24.88 -23.31
N ASP A 4 -13.54 -23.65 -23.18
CA ASP A 4 -12.75 -22.45 -22.98
C ASP A 4 -12.06 -22.58 -21.61
N ALA A 5 -10.79 -23.01 -21.63
CA ALA A 5 -9.95 -22.99 -20.44
C ALA A 5 -9.65 -21.52 -20.12
N THR A 6 -10.52 -20.88 -19.35
CA THR A 6 -10.19 -19.61 -18.70
C THR A 6 -9.08 -19.90 -17.71
N ASP A 7 -7.86 -19.70 -18.17
CA ASP A 7 -6.64 -19.75 -17.37
C ASP A 7 -6.82 -18.74 -16.24
N ASN A 8 -7.13 -19.23 -15.04
CA ASN A 8 -7.34 -18.42 -13.85
C ASN A 8 -5.97 -17.88 -13.41
N PHE A 9 -5.48 -16.86 -14.10
CA PHE A 9 -4.29 -16.13 -13.71
C PHE A 9 -4.53 -15.46 -12.36
N VAL A 10 -3.98 -16.06 -11.30
CA VAL A 10 -4.02 -15.44 -9.99
C VAL A 10 -2.83 -14.49 -9.88
N PHE A 11 -3.11 -13.19 -10.03
CA PHE A 11 -2.11 -12.15 -9.87
C PHE A 11 -1.63 -12.08 -8.41
N PRO A 12 -0.34 -11.80 -8.17
CA PRO A 12 0.17 -11.61 -6.82
C PRO A 12 -0.51 -10.39 -6.19
N GLN A 13 -0.98 -10.57 -4.96
CA GLN A 13 -1.65 -9.50 -4.21
C GLN A 13 -0.65 -8.84 -3.27
N LEU A 14 -0.63 -7.52 -3.23
CA LEU A 14 0.18 -6.77 -2.26
C LEU A 14 -0.50 -6.83 -0.88
N LEU A 15 0.26 -7.19 0.15
CA LEU A 15 -0.20 -7.26 1.53
C LEU A 15 0.60 -6.32 2.42
N ILE A 16 -0.07 -5.79 3.44
CA ILE A 16 0.59 -5.16 4.58
C ILE A 16 0.95 -6.29 5.56
N LEU A 17 2.25 -6.55 5.73
CA LEU A 17 2.76 -7.53 6.67
C LEU A 17 2.85 -6.97 8.08
N GLU A 18 3.20 -5.69 8.18
CA GLU A 18 3.38 -5.00 9.45
C GLU A 18 3.20 -3.50 9.26
N GLN A 19 2.69 -2.82 10.28
CA GLN A 19 2.47 -1.39 10.28
C GLN A 19 2.68 -0.87 11.69
N THR A 20 3.48 0.19 11.83
CA THR A 20 3.83 0.79 13.12
C THR A 20 3.52 2.29 13.11
N PRO A 21 2.62 2.78 13.99
CA PRO A 21 1.81 2.02 14.96
C PRO A 21 0.79 1.07 14.27
N PRO A 22 0.25 0.05 14.95
CA PRO A 22 -0.77 -0.81 14.37
C PRO A 22 -2.03 -0.05 13.95
N ALA A 23 -2.74 -0.57 12.94
CA ALA A 23 -4.06 -0.06 12.58
C ALA A 23 -5.10 -0.44 13.64
N GLU A 24 -6.07 0.44 13.85
CA GLU A 24 -7.23 0.22 14.71
C GLU A 24 -8.47 0.04 13.83
N CYS A 25 -9.44 -0.75 14.28
CA CYS A 25 -10.74 -0.83 13.61
C CYS A 25 -11.69 0.15 14.28
N GLU A 26 -12.25 1.08 13.50
CA GLU A 26 -13.27 2.01 13.95
C GLU A 26 -14.53 1.84 13.10
N THR A 27 -15.70 1.86 13.73
CA THR A 27 -16.98 1.86 13.01
C THR A 27 -17.41 3.31 12.78
N HIS A 28 -17.52 3.72 11.52
CA HIS A 28 -18.02 5.04 11.14
C HIS A 28 -19.15 4.88 10.13
N ASN A 29 -20.34 5.42 10.43
CA ASN A 29 -21.55 5.29 9.60
C ASN A 29 -21.90 3.83 9.24
N ASP A 30 -21.89 2.92 10.23
CA ASP A 30 -22.16 1.49 10.06
C ASP A 30 -21.18 0.73 9.14
N GLN A 31 -20.04 1.35 8.79
CA GLN A 31 -18.95 0.71 8.08
C GLN A 31 -17.74 0.54 9.00
N GLU A 32 -17.21 -0.68 9.08
CA GLU A 32 -15.93 -0.94 9.72
C GLU A 32 -14.79 -0.43 8.82
N LYS A 33 -13.96 0.46 9.37
CA LYS A 33 -12.80 1.02 8.70
C LYS A 33 -11.54 0.69 9.49
N HIS A 34 -10.49 0.30 8.78
CA HIS A 34 -9.16 0.13 9.34
C HIS A 34 -8.45 1.49 9.28
N ILE A 35 -8.18 2.09 10.44
CA ILE A 35 -7.62 3.42 10.57
C ILE A 35 -6.20 3.33 11.11
N HIS A 36 -5.27 3.98 10.41
CA HIS A 36 -3.90 4.17 10.88
C HIS A 36 -3.72 5.57 11.44
N THR A 37 -3.70 5.70 12.76
CA THR A 37 -3.42 6.99 13.39
C THR A 37 -1.92 7.28 13.34
N VAL A 38 -1.56 8.37 12.66
CA VAL A 38 -0.17 8.82 12.54
C VAL A 38 0.00 10.25 13.02
N VAL A 39 1.18 10.58 13.54
CA VAL A 39 1.48 11.92 14.03
C VAL A 39 2.10 12.76 12.91
N LYS A 40 1.55 13.95 12.67
CA LYS A 40 2.10 14.91 11.70
C LYS A 40 3.59 15.15 11.96
N ASN A 41 4.39 15.18 10.90
CA ASN A 41 5.84 15.34 10.92
C ASN A 41 6.61 14.22 11.64
N THR A 42 5.97 13.14 12.03
CA THR A 42 6.62 11.95 12.57
C THR A 42 6.64 10.86 11.51
N SER A 43 7.76 10.14 11.43
CA SER A 43 7.86 9.03 10.47
C SER A 43 7.13 7.81 11.03
N PHE A 44 6.52 7.04 10.15
CA PHE A 44 5.90 5.75 10.45
C PHE A 44 6.29 4.75 9.37
N ASP A 45 6.28 3.47 9.72
CA ASP A 45 6.78 2.40 8.86
C ASP A 45 5.66 1.42 8.52
N MET A 46 5.69 0.95 7.27
CA MET A 46 4.88 -0.17 6.78
C MET A 46 5.78 -1.17 6.08
N ARG A 47 5.61 -2.45 6.40
CA ARG A 47 6.26 -3.56 5.71
C ARG A 47 5.26 -4.22 4.79
N LEU A 48 5.61 -4.33 3.52
CA LEU A 48 4.76 -4.88 2.48
C LEU A 48 5.38 -6.16 1.93
N GLY A 49 4.53 -7.10 1.53
CA GLY A 49 4.88 -8.38 0.93
C GLY A 49 3.90 -8.75 -0.17
N PHE A 50 4.22 -9.78 -0.95
CA PHE A 50 3.25 -10.37 -1.87
C PHE A 50 2.59 -11.60 -1.26
N GLN A 51 1.27 -11.67 -1.31
CA GLN A 51 0.57 -12.93 -1.20
C GLN A 51 0.83 -13.73 -2.47
N HIS A 52 1.61 -14.79 -2.36
CA HIS A 52 1.70 -15.77 -3.42
C HIS A 52 0.37 -16.51 -3.48
N ALA A 53 -0.40 -16.25 -4.53
CA ALA A 53 -1.40 -17.21 -4.93
C ALA A 53 -0.69 -18.52 -5.31
N ALA A 54 -1.36 -19.65 -5.04
CA ALA A 54 -0.88 -21.01 -5.28
C ALA A 54 -0.10 -21.14 -6.60
N PRO A 55 0.86 -22.08 -6.69
CA PRO A 55 1.68 -22.26 -7.88
C PRO A 55 0.79 -22.31 -9.11
N VAL A 56 0.93 -21.28 -9.96
CA VAL A 56 0.38 -21.28 -11.31
C VAL A 56 1.04 -22.50 -11.97
N ALA A 57 0.21 -23.49 -12.33
CA ALA A 57 0.54 -24.74 -13.03
C ALA A 57 2.00 -25.21 -12.93
N GLU A 58 2.24 -26.32 -12.24
CA GLU A 58 3.53 -27.06 -12.16
C GLU A 58 4.64 -26.54 -13.08
N GLY A 59 5.44 -25.59 -12.59
CA GLY A 59 6.61 -25.08 -13.33
C GLY A 59 6.78 -23.56 -13.36
N VAL A 60 5.76 -22.76 -13.04
CA VAL A 60 5.89 -21.29 -12.99
C VAL A 60 6.01 -20.83 -11.54
N ALA A 61 7.25 -20.73 -11.05
CA ALA A 61 7.52 -20.03 -9.81
C ALA A 61 7.10 -18.57 -9.97
N ASN A 62 6.08 -18.14 -9.21
CA ASN A 62 5.58 -16.77 -9.23
C ASN A 62 6.58 -15.85 -8.49
N ASN A 63 7.70 -15.56 -9.15
CA ASN A 63 8.87 -14.85 -8.62
C ASN A 63 8.69 -13.32 -8.72
N PHE A 64 7.62 -12.79 -8.14
CA PHE A 64 7.49 -11.34 -8.03
C PHE A 64 8.54 -10.80 -7.07
N ASN A 65 9.38 -9.91 -7.58
CA ASN A 65 10.52 -9.37 -6.85
C ASN A 65 10.44 -7.84 -6.81
N PHE A 66 10.39 -7.27 -5.61
CA PHE A 66 10.28 -5.83 -5.42
C PHE A 66 11.48 -5.03 -5.95
N ASN A 67 12.64 -5.66 -6.17
CA ASN A 67 13.79 -5.01 -6.80
C ASN A 67 13.51 -4.61 -8.27
N HIS A 68 12.49 -5.19 -8.90
CA HIS A 68 12.10 -4.89 -10.26
C HIS A 68 10.86 -3.97 -10.35
N VAL A 69 10.41 -3.42 -9.21
CA VAL A 69 9.20 -2.60 -9.12
C VAL A 69 9.55 -1.15 -8.76
N VAL A 70 8.89 -0.21 -9.43
CA VAL A 70 8.94 1.22 -9.07
C VAL A 70 7.75 1.54 -8.19
N PHE A 71 8.00 2.24 -7.09
CA PHE A 71 6.97 2.66 -6.15
C PHE A 71 6.75 4.16 -6.29
N ASP A 72 5.49 4.53 -6.47
CA ASP A 72 5.02 5.89 -6.34
C ASP A 72 3.92 5.93 -5.27
N GLY A 73 3.76 7.08 -4.64
CA GLY A 73 2.79 7.28 -3.57
C GLY A 73 1.99 8.55 -3.81
N LYS A 74 0.75 8.54 -3.36
CA LYS A 74 -0.13 9.71 -3.34
C LYS A 74 -0.87 9.77 -2.02
N LEU A 75 -1.11 10.97 -1.53
CA LEU A 75 -1.95 11.20 -0.36
C LEU A 75 -3.33 11.62 -0.86
N LEU A 76 -4.37 10.89 -0.47
CA LEU A 76 -5.75 11.10 -0.92
C LEU A 76 -6.65 11.34 0.30
N TYR A 77 -7.75 12.08 0.11
CA TYR A 77 -8.83 12.14 1.10
C TYR A 77 -9.62 10.82 1.09
N ASP A 78 -10.09 10.42 2.27
CA ASP A 78 -11.03 9.29 2.44
C ASP A 78 -12.44 9.71 2.00
N THR A 79 -12.61 9.90 0.68
CA THR A 79 -13.89 10.15 0.01
C THR A 79 -14.14 9.10 -1.07
N PRO A 80 -15.39 8.88 -1.49
CA PRO A 80 -15.70 7.93 -2.56
C PRO A 80 -14.91 8.16 -3.85
N GLU A 81 -14.55 9.41 -4.14
CA GLU A 81 -13.80 9.83 -5.32
C GLU A 81 -12.28 9.74 -5.15
N LEU A 82 -11.78 9.44 -3.94
CA LEU A 82 -10.34 9.34 -3.61
C LEU A 82 -9.52 10.54 -4.13
N THR A 83 -9.99 11.75 -3.81
CA THR A 83 -9.39 12.99 -4.32
C THR A 83 -7.99 13.21 -3.74
N GLU A 84 -7.03 13.57 -4.58
CA GLU A 84 -5.64 13.83 -4.15
C GLU A 84 -5.55 15.08 -3.27
N VAL A 85 -4.72 15.03 -2.22
CA VAL A 85 -4.51 16.17 -1.32
C VAL A 85 -3.70 17.24 -2.04
N ASP A 86 -4.32 18.39 -2.24
CA ASP A 86 -3.69 19.55 -2.88
C ASP A 86 -2.49 20.08 -2.10
N PHE A 87 -1.50 20.60 -2.82
CA PHE A 87 -0.36 21.29 -2.25
C PHE A 87 0.17 22.38 -3.19
N VAL A 88 0.67 23.48 -2.62
CA VAL A 88 1.11 24.64 -3.42
C VAL A 88 2.58 24.52 -3.86
N ALA A 89 3.48 24.22 -2.92
CA ALA A 89 4.93 24.27 -3.18
C ALA A 89 5.69 23.00 -2.77
N ALA A 90 5.20 22.26 -1.77
CA ALA A 90 5.88 21.08 -1.25
C ALA A 90 4.89 19.92 -1.14
N LYS A 91 5.33 18.72 -1.57
CA LYS A 91 4.52 17.49 -1.46
C LYS A 91 4.05 17.29 -0.02
N PRO A 92 2.79 16.85 0.19
CA PRO A 92 2.19 16.78 1.52
C PRO A 92 2.71 15.61 2.35
N PHE A 93 3.48 14.69 1.74
CA PHE A 93 4.12 13.56 2.41
C PHE A 93 5.50 13.25 1.80
N GLU A 94 6.34 12.57 2.57
CA GLU A 94 7.57 11.92 2.13
C GLU A 94 7.42 10.41 2.17
N MET A 95 8.10 9.73 1.25
CA MET A 95 8.17 8.28 1.18
C MET A 95 9.60 7.85 0.89
N ARG A 96 10.12 6.95 1.71
CA ARG A 96 11.40 6.30 1.53
C ARG A 96 11.18 4.79 1.52
N ARG A 97 11.84 4.11 0.59
CA ARG A 97 11.80 2.65 0.46
C ARG A 97 13.10 2.01 0.88
N ILE A 98 13.01 0.87 1.53
CA ILE A 98 14.11 0.00 1.92
C ILE A 98 13.73 -1.40 1.42
N LEU A 99 14.37 -1.81 0.32
CA LEU A 99 14.16 -3.13 -0.28
C LEU A 99 14.96 -4.18 0.48
N GLN A 100 14.35 -5.32 0.78
CA GLN A 100 15.10 -6.45 1.33
C GLN A 100 15.91 -7.15 0.23
N PRO A 101 17.08 -7.74 0.57
CA PRO A 101 17.95 -8.38 -0.42
C PRO A 101 17.31 -9.54 -1.19
N ASP A 102 16.38 -10.25 -0.57
CA ASP A 102 15.66 -11.37 -1.18
C ASP A 102 14.58 -10.91 -2.17
N GLY A 103 14.18 -9.63 -2.10
CA GLY A 103 13.17 -9.03 -2.97
C GLY A 103 11.73 -9.41 -2.63
N ASN A 104 11.50 -10.15 -1.54
CA ASN A 104 10.17 -10.63 -1.16
C ASN A 104 9.39 -9.61 -0.33
N GLU A 105 10.11 -8.72 0.35
CA GLU A 105 9.54 -7.69 1.20
C GLU A 105 10.15 -6.32 0.93
N ILE A 106 9.35 -5.28 1.23
CA ILE A 106 9.79 -3.90 1.18
C ILE A 106 9.32 -3.19 2.45
N GLN A 107 10.23 -2.46 3.09
CA GLN A 107 9.88 -1.52 4.14
C GLN A 107 9.72 -0.13 3.52
N MET A 108 8.56 0.46 3.78
CA MET A 108 8.17 1.78 3.34
C MET A 108 8.07 2.68 4.56
N GLN A 109 8.92 3.70 4.61
CA GLN A 109 8.89 4.73 5.62
C GLN A 109 8.18 5.95 5.07
N PHE A 110 7.14 6.39 5.75
CA PHE A 110 6.31 7.52 5.38
C PHE A 110 6.42 8.64 6.41
N ARG A 111 6.22 9.88 5.97
CA ARG A 111 6.08 11.03 6.85
C ARG A 111 5.10 12.02 6.26
N ILE A 112 3.97 12.23 6.92
CA ILE A 112 2.98 13.24 6.50
C ILE A 112 3.42 14.60 7.02
N LYS A 113 3.62 15.57 6.12
CA LYS A 113 4.10 16.93 6.41
C LYS A 113 2.98 17.94 6.51
N VAL A 114 1.98 17.81 5.64
CA VAL A 114 0.88 18.76 5.51
C VAL A 114 -0.42 18.00 5.70
N LEU A 115 -1.23 18.49 6.63
CA LEU A 115 -2.65 18.20 6.70
C LEU A 115 -3.28 19.50 6.24
N SER A 116 -3.71 19.60 4.98
CA SER A 116 -4.39 20.82 4.55
C SER A 116 -5.79 20.80 5.14
N SER A 117 -6.02 21.59 6.19
CA SER A 117 -7.18 22.46 6.18
C SER A 117 -6.64 23.85 5.86
N HIS A 118 -7.03 24.40 4.70
CA HIS A 118 -6.98 25.85 4.56
C HIS A 118 -8.04 26.43 5.51
N HIS A 119 -7.59 26.78 6.73
CA HIS A 119 -8.16 27.83 7.53
C HIS A 119 -6.99 28.66 8.07
N GLU A 120 -6.63 29.69 7.31
CA GLU A 120 -6.26 31.02 7.79
C GLU A 120 -6.55 32.03 6.66
#